data_AF-A0A967CC62-F1
#
_entry.id   AF-A0A967CC62-F1
#
_cell.length_a   1.000
_cell.length_b   1.000
_cell.length_c   1.000
_cell.angle_alpha   90.00
_cell.angle_beta   90.00
_cell.angle_gamma   90.00
#
_symmetry.space_group_name_H-M   'P 1'
#
loop_
_entity.id
_entity.type
_entity.pdbx_description
1 polymer ?
#
loop_
_entity_poly.entity_id
_entity_poly.type
_entity_poly.pdbx_seq_one_letter_code
_entity_poly.pdbx_strand_id
1 'polypeptide(L)'
;MVYVVPDATERPHRVMAHRLGSDSGDDIIVWTEDDPRFHVAIGATRSGRWIVIHSASKTTTEVHLIDASAPTGDLRCVHPRRDGVDYSVEDWGDQLLILHNIDAPDFALAVCDGPGHDWHPFIDHQPGRRLVAVDPFADFCAVLAWDNAQPQIWLLDRNGDAVGKVDVGDGPHDVEFGANENWE
;
A
#
# COMPACT_ATOMS: atom_id res chain seq x y z
N MET A 1 -6.23 8.25 -17.52
CA MET A 1 -7.04 7.57 -16.49
C MET A 1 -6.62 6.12 -16.45
N VAL A 2 -6.49 5.52 -15.26
CA VAL A 2 -6.19 4.09 -15.11
C VAL A 2 -7.37 3.42 -14.39
N TYR A 3 -7.76 2.23 -14.83
CA TYR A 3 -8.93 1.52 -14.31
C TYR A 3 -8.74 0.00 -14.39
N VAL A 4 -9.55 -0.76 -13.63
CA VAL A 4 -9.49 -2.22 -13.58
C VAL A 4 -10.66 -2.83 -14.37
N VAL A 5 -10.38 -3.89 -15.12
CA VAL A 5 -11.35 -4.67 -15.89
C VAL A 5 -11.42 -6.10 -15.33
N PRO A 6 -12.63 -6.61 -15.03
CA PRO A 6 -12.79 -7.99 -14.58
C PRO A 6 -12.64 -9.00 -15.72
N ASP A 7 -12.35 -10.25 -15.36
CA ASP A 7 -12.43 -11.39 -16.28
C ASP A 7 -13.87 -11.92 -16.43
N ALA A 8 -14.05 -13.02 -17.17
CA ALA A 8 -15.37 -13.64 -17.40
C ALA A 8 -16.06 -14.16 -16.13
N THR A 9 -15.36 -14.23 -15.00
CA THR A 9 -15.88 -14.63 -13.69
C THR A 9 -16.12 -13.44 -12.75
N GLU A 10 -16.08 -12.21 -13.26
CA GLU A 10 -16.17 -10.97 -12.49
C GLU A 10 -15.00 -10.75 -11.51
N ARG A 11 -13.89 -11.47 -11.70
CA ARG A 11 -12.66 -11.27 -10.91
C ARG A 11 -11.86 -10.10 -11.51
N PRO A 12 -11.58 -9.02 -10.75
CA PRO A 12 -10.70 -7.95 -11.19
C PRO A 12 -9.31 -8.51 -11.53
N HIS A 13 -8.89 -8.42 -12.80
CA HIS A 13 -7.68 -9.10 -13.27
C HIS A 13 -6.76 -8.25 -14.15
N ARG A 14 -7.24 -7.14 -14.72
CA ARG A 14 -6.51 -6.39 -15.74
C ARG A 14 -6.55 -4.90 -15.47
N VAL A 15 -5.41 -4.26 -15.55
CA VAL A 15 -5.27 -2.81 -15.45
C VAL A 15 -5.16 -2.22 -16.85
N MET A 16 -5.98 -1.22 -17.13
CA MET A 16 -6.07 -0.54 -18.41
C MET A 16 -5.80 0.96 -18.23
N ALA A 17 -5.22 1.59 -19.25
CA ALA A 17 -5.04 3.03 -19.32
C ALA A 17 -5.86 3.62 -20.47
N HIS A 18 -6.70 4.60 -20.15
CA HIS A 18 -7.49 5.37 -21.08
C HIS A 18 -6.95 6.80 -21.24
N ARG A 19 -6.86 7.27 -22.49
CA ARG A 19 -6.53 8.66 -22.81
C ARG A 19 -7.82 9.46 -23.02
N LEU A 20 -8.03 10.51 -22.24
CA LEU A 20 -9.23 11.34 -22.36
C LEU A 20 -9.42 11.84 -23.81
N GLY A 21 -10.60 11.58 -24.36
CA GLY A 21 -10.98 11.96 -25.72
C GLY A 21 -10.57 10.96 -26.81
N SER A 22 -9.93 9.82 -26.50
CA SER A 22 -9.83 8.70 -27.43
C SER A 22 -11.05 7.77 -27.36
N ASP A 23 -11.17 6.86 -28.33
CA ASP A 23 -12.12 5.75 -28.24
C ASP A 23 -11.63 4.76 -27.17
N SER A 24 -12.54 4.07 -26.47
CA SER A 24 -12.16 3.06 -25.47
C SER A 24 -11.56 1.79 -26.10
N GLY A 25 -11.78 1.58 -27.41
CA GLY A 25 -11.09 0.55 -28.18
C GLY A 25 -9.58 0.78 -28.32
N ASP A 26 -9.11 2.01 -28.07
CA ASP A 26 -7.69 2.38 -28.11
C ASP A 26 -7.00 2.24 -26.73
N ASP A 27 -7.72 1.76 -25.71
CA ASP A 27 -7.20 1.66 -24.35
C ASP A 27 -6.08 0.63 -24.25
N ILE A 28 -5.03 0.99 -23.52
CA ILE A 28 -3.78 0.21 -23.44
C ILE A 28 -3.85 -0.71 -22.23
N ILE A 29 -3.52 -2.00 -22.43
CA ILE A 29 -3.30 -2.93 -21.33
C ILE A 29 -1.99 -2.55 -20.63
N VAL A 30 -2.10 -2.18 -19.35
CA VAL A 30 -0.96 -1.82 -18.51
C VAL A 30 -0.40 -3.07 -17.81
N TRP A 31 -1.30 -3.90 -17.26
CA TRP A 31 -0.92 -5.12 -16.55
C TRP A 31 -2.06 -6.13 -16.50
N THR A 32 -1.74 -7.43 -16.38
CA THR A 32 -2.74 -8.52 -16.28
C THR A 32 -2.28 -9.55 -15.24
N GLU A 33 -3.21 -9.98 -14.38
CA GLU A 33 -3.06 -11.09 -13.44
C GLU A 33 -3.72 -12.36 -13.99
N ASP A 34 -2.87 -13.28 -14.44
CA ASP A 34 -3.29 -14.54 -15.03
C ASP A 34 -3.61 -15.62 -13.98
N ASP A 35 -3.11 -15.49 -12.75
CA ASP A 35 -3.39 -16.44 -11.67
C ASP A 35 -4.78 -16.17 -11.07
N PRO A 36 -5.74 -17.12 -11.20
CA PRO A 36 -7.10 -16.93 -10.74
C PRO A 36 -7.25 -16.82 -9.21
N ARG A 37 -6.18 -17.09 -8.43
CA ARG A 37 -6.17 -16.92 -6.97
C ARG A 37 -6.01 -15.46 -6.55
N PHE A 38 -5.58 -14.58 -7.46
CA PHE A 38 -5.24 -13.21 -7.18
C PHE A 38 -6.28 -12.25 -7.76
N HIS A 39 -6.55 -11.17 -7.04
CA HIS A 39 -7.40 -10.07 -7.45
C HIS A 39 -6.55 -8.81 -7.60
N VAL A 40 -6.93 -7.98 -8.57
CA VAL A 40 -6.21 -6.75 -8.89
C VAL A 40 -6.95 -5.54 -8.37
N ALA A 41 -6.23 -4.71 -7.63
CA ALA A 41 -6.68 -3.38 -7.21
C ALA A 41 -5.66 -2.33 -7.66
N ILE A 42 -6.14 -1.10 -7.84
CA ILE A 42 -5.28 0.05 -8.12
C ILE A 42 -5.53 1.15 -7.09
N GLY A 43 -4.48 1.90 -6.78
CA GLY A 43 -4.52 3.08 -5.94
C GLY A 43 -3.54 4.14 -6.43
N ALA A 44 -3.55 5.29 -5.79
CA ALA A 44 -2.52 6.32 -5.95
C ALA A 44 -1.86 6.54 -4.59
N THR A 45 -0.55 6.75 -4.58
CA THR A 45 0.14 7.13 -3.34
C THR A 45 -0.31 8.51 -2.89
N ARG A 46 -0.28 8.79 -1.58
CA ARG A 46 -0.63 10.11 -1.03
C ARG A 46 0.20 11.25 -1.64
N SER A 47 1.45 10.98 -2.02
CA SER A 47 2.33 11.92 -2.72
C SER A 47 1.90 12.26 -4.16
N GLY A 48 0.97 11.48 -4.74
CA GLY A 48 0.56 11.58 -6.13
C GLY A 48 1.60 11.12 -7.16
N ARG A 49 2.77 10.64 -6.73
CA ARG A 49 3.88 10.24 -7.61
C ARG A 49 3.65 8.90 -8.29
N TRP A 50 2.97 7.98 -7.61
CA TRP A 50 2.84 6.61 -8.07
C TRP A 50 1.38 6.19 -8.21
N ILE A 51 1.09 5.48 -9.28
CA ILE A 51 -0.03 4.56 -9.36
C ILE A 51 0.45 3.23 -8.82
N VAL A 52 -0.27 2.71 -7.83
CA VAL A 52 0.02 1.43 -7.17
C VAL A 52 -0.90 0.38 -7.76
N ILE A 53 -0.34 -0.74 -8.21
CA ILE A 53 -1.08 -1.93 -8.63
C ILE A 53 -0.84 -3.01 -7.61
N HIS A 54 -1.90 -3.43 -6.92
CA HIS A 54 -1.89 -4.55 -5.99
C HIS A 54 -2.43 -5.79 -6.68
N SER A 55 -1.65 -6.86 -6.67
CA SER A 55 -2.13 -8.22 -6.94
C SER A 55 -2.14 -9.01 -5.66
N ALA A 56 -3.32 -9.32 -5.13
CA ALA A 56 -3.46 -9.95 -3.83
C ALA A 56 -4.34 -11.19 -3.88
N SER A 57 -3.88 -12.26 -3.25
CA SER A 57 -4.69 -13.41 -2.87
C SER A 57 -5.09 -13.28 -1.38
N LYS A 58 -5.61 -14.34 -0.78
CA LYS A 58 -5.92 -14.32 0.68
C LYS A 58 -4.70 -14.20 1.58
N THR A 59 -3.51 -14.55 1.10
CA THR A 59 -2.31 -14.72 1.94
C THR A 59 -1.04 -14.17 1.32
N THR A 60 -1.10 -13.71 0.09
CA THR A 60 0.08 -13.38 -0.70
C THR A 60 -0.22 -12.16 -1.55
N THR A 61 0.69 -11.19 -1.53
CA THR A 61 0.57 -9.92 -2.27
C THR A 61 1.81 -9.68 -3.13
N GLU A 62 1.61 -9.03 -4.28
CA GLU A 62 2.64 -8.42 -5.11
C GLU A 62 2.23 -6.99 -5.42
N VAL A 63 3.14 -6.04 -5.24
CA VAL A 63 2.90 -4.63 -5.52
C VAL A 63 3.81 -4.16 -6.65
N HIS A 64 3.21 -3.45 -7.60
CA HIS A 64 3.93 -2.76 -8.65
C HIS A 64 3.63 -1.26 -8.61
N LEU A 65 4.63 -0.44 -8.93
CA LEU A 65 4.50 1.01 -9.04
C LEU A 65 4.67 1.45 -10.49
N ILE A 66 3.86 2.42 -10.91
CA ILE A 66 3.98 3.13 -12.19
C ILE A 66 4.02 4.62 -11.89
N ASP A 67 4.90 5.36 -12.57
CA ASP A 67 4.92 6.82 -12.48
C ASP A 67 3.55 7.37 -12.92
N ALA A 68 2.88 8.11 -12.02
CA ALA A 68 1.54 8.64 -12.28
C ALA A 68 1.51 9.62 -13.46
N SER A 69 2.63 10.27 -13.79
CA SER A 69 2.77 11.15 -14.95
C SER A 69 2.89 10.38 -16.28
N ALA A 70 3.22 9.09 -16.23
CA ALA A 70 3.37 8.21 -17.38
C ALA A 70 2.68 6.85 -17.11
N PRO A 71 1.32 6.80 -17.07
CA PRO A 71 0.56 5.61 -16.64
C PRO A 71 0.65 4.39 -17.57
N THR A 72 1.35 4.51 -18.69
CA THR A 72 1.69 3.42 -19.63
C THR A 72 3.19 3.20 -19.73
N GLY A 73 3.96 3.76 -18.79
CA GLY A 73 5.40 3.63 -18.69
C GLY A 73 5.84 2.34 -18.01
N ASP A 74 7.06 2.35 -17.48
CA ASP A 74 7.66 1.16 -16.87
C ASP A 74 6.95 0.75 -15.59
N LEU A 75 6.54 -0.52 -15.55
CA LEU A 75 6.01 -1.18 -14.36
C LEU A 75 7.16 -1.65 -13.47
N ARG A 76 7.19 -1.17 -12.22
CA ARG A 76 8.28 -1.46 -11.27
C ARG A 76 7.75 -2.34 -10.13
N CYS A 77 8.16 -3.61 -10.12
CA CYS A 77 7.83 -4.51 -9.02
C CYS A 77 8.57 -4.06 -7.75
N VAL A 78 7.84 -3.91 -6.64
CA VAL A 78 8.44 -3.55 -5.34
C VAL A 78 9.23 -4.74 -4.81
N HIS A 79 8.58 -5.89 -4.67
CA HIS A 79 9.23 -7.19 -4.46
C HIS A 79 8.37 -8.31 -5.07
N PRO A 80 8.98 -9.32 -5.72
CA PRO A 80 8.25 -10.46 -6.24
C PRO A 80 7.48 -11.19 -5.15
N ARG A 81 6.28 -11.69 -5.47
CA ARG A 81 5.46 -12.40 -4.49
C ARG A 81 6.17 -13.61 -3.89
N ARG A 82 6.00 -13.80 -2.58
CA ARG A 82 6.42 -14.99 -1.84
C ARG A 82 5.21 -15.59 -1.14
N ASP A 83 5.04 -16.91 -1.22
CA ASP A 83 3.88 -17.58 -0.63
C ASP A 83 3.76 -17.28 0.88
N GLY A 84 2.55 -16.89 1.30
CA GLY A 84 2.25 -16.50 2.69
C GLY A 84 2.71 -15.10 3.08
N VAL A 85 3.34 -14.34 2.17
CA VAL A 85 3.75 -12.95 2.44
C VAL A 85 2.72 -11.97 1.93
N ASP A 86 2.11 -11.26 2.87
CA ASP A 86 1.22 -10.14 2.62
C ASP A 86 1.93 -8.83 2.97
N TYR A 87 1.83 -7.84 2.08
CA TYR A 87 2.40 -6.53 2.30
C TYR A 87 1.68 -5.42 1.53
N SER A 88 1.72 -4.19 2.07
CA SER A 88 1.32 -2.97 1.38
C SER A 88 2.49 -2.00 1.26
N VAL A 89 2.35 -0.99 0.40
CA VAL A 89 3.42 -0.05 0.05
C VAL A 89 2.86 1.37 0.05
N GLU A 90 3.52 2.26 0.76
CA GLU A 90 3.26 3.69 0.72
C GLU A 90 4.50 4.46 0.29
N ASP A 91 4.32 5.56 -0.45
CA ASP A 91 5.42 6.44 -0.85
C ASP A 91 5.66 7.50 0.22
N TRP A 92 6.84 7.45 0.85
CA TRP A 92 7.29 8.44 1.83
C TRP A 92 8.23 9.49 1.20
N GLY A 93 8.21 9.64 -0.12
CA GLY A 93 9.02 10.61 -0.86
C GLY A 93 10.37 10.04 -1.29
N ASP A 94 11.35 10.02 -0.39
CA ASP A 94 12.68 9.46 -0.64
C ASP A 94 12.76 7.96 -0.33
N GLN A 95 11.78 7.41 0.38
CA GLN A 95 11.69 6.01 0.74
C GLN A 95 10.28 5.47 0.52
N LEU A 96 10.16 4.15 0.41
CA LEU A 96 8.89 3.44 0.50
C LEU A 96 8.72 2.89 1.93
N LEU A 97 7.51 2.98 2.45
CA LEU A 97 7.09 2.31 3.66
C LEU A 97 6.43 0.99 3.30
N ILE A 98 6.86 -0.09 3.93
CA ILE A 98 6.43 -1.45 3.64
C ILE A 98 5.84 -2.08 4.90
N LEU A 99 4.52 -2.15 4.97
CA LEU A 99 3.82 -2.87 6.03
C LEU A 99 3.72 -4.34 5.62
N HIS A 100 4.32 -5.27 6.36
CA HIS A 100 4.44 -6.67 5.94
C HIS A 100 4.27 -7.68 7.08
N ASN A 101 4.01 -8.94 6.74
CA ASN A 101 3.85 -10.04 7.72
C ASN A 101 5.04 -11.03 7.80
N ILE A 102 6.17 -10.75 7.15
CA ILE A 102 7.38 -11.61 7.18
C ILE A 102 7.83 -11.82 8.63
N ASP A 103 7.76 -13.07 9.11
CA ASP A 103 8.06 -13.46 10.49
C ASP A 103 7.33 -12.59 11.56
N ALA A 104 6.21 -12.00 11.16
CA ALA A 104 5.48 -10.96 11.89
C ALA A 104 3.97 -11.15 11.69
N PRO A 105 3.31 -12.09 12.40
CA PRO A 105 1.87 -12.34 12.24
C PRO A 105 1.00 -11.10 12.57
N ASP A 106 1.46 -10.26 13.48
CA ASP A 106 0.85 -8.96 13.82
C ASP A 106 1.44 -7.79 12.99
N PHE A 107 2.13 -8.12 11.90
CA PHE A 107 2.80 -7.21 10.98
C PHE A 107 3.97 -6.42 11.61
N ALA A 108 4.86 -5.96 10.74
CA ALA A 108 5.97 -5.07 11.03
C ALA A 108 6.05 -4.02 9.93
N LEU A 109 6.74 -2.91 10.20
CA LEU A 109 6.96 -1.85 9.23
C LEU A 109 8.43 -1.82 8.85
N ALA A 110 8.72 -1.78 7.57
CA ALA A 110 10.06 -1.62 7.02
C ALA A 110 10.12 -0.41 6.09
N VAL A 111 11.34 0.03 5.77
CA VAL A 111 11.63 1.05 4.76
C VAL A 111 12.54 0.49 3.68
N CYS A 112 12.40 0.97 2.45
CA CYS A 112 13.40 0.76 1.39
C CYS A 112 13.53 1.99 0.48
N ASP A 113 14.65 2.11 -0.22
CA ASP A 113 14.93 3.28 -1.07
C ASP A 113 14.13 3.27 -2.40
N GLY A 114 13.40 2.20 -2.69
CA GLY A 114 12.59 2.08 -3.88
C GLY A 114 12.26 0.65 -4.30
N PRO A 115 11.57 0.48 -5.45
CA PRO A 115 11.22 -0.84 -5.96
C PRO A 115 12.44 -1.72 -6.22
N GLY A 116 12.40 -2.97 -5.78
CA GLY A 116 13.48 -3.96 -5.92
C GLY A 116 14.64 -3.80 -4.94
N HIS A 117 14.62 -2.80 -4.05
CA HIS A 117 15.64 -2.62 -3.02
C HIS A 117 15.33 -3.44 -1.76
N ASP A 118 16.37 -3.76 -0.99
CA ASP A 118 16.24 -4.49 0.27
C ASP A 118 15.46 -3.69 1.32
N TRP A 119 14.68 -4.41 2.14
CA TRP A 119 13.88 -3.85 3.23
C TRP A 119 14.69 -3.77 4.51
N HIS A 120 14.61 -2.62 5.17
CA HIS A 120 15.25 -2.37 6.46
C HIS A 120 14.18 -2.17 7.53
N PRO A 121 14.30 -2.80 8.72
CA PRO A 121 13.31 -2.64 9.78
C PRO A 121 13.11 -1.18 10.18
N PHE A 122 11.86 -0.80 10.45
CA PHE A 122 11.48 0.53 10.92
C PHE A 122 10.62 0.45 12.19
N ILE A 123 9.61 -0.44 12.22
CA ILE A 123 8.91 -0.84 13.44
C ILE A 123 8.97 -2.37 13.53
N ASP A 124 9.62 -2.87 14.56
CA ASP A 124 9.68 -4.30 14.83
C ASP A 124 8.30 -4.85 15.21
N HIS A 125 8.08 -6.12 14.83
CA HIS A 125 6.90 -6.88 15.22
C HIS A 125 6.76 -6.95 16.76
N GLN A 126 5.54 -6.72 17.24
CA GLN A 126 5.18 -6.84 18.65
C GLN A 126 3.94 -7.74 18.80
N PRO A 127 4.05 -8.91 19.45
CA PRO A 127 2.92 -9.80 19.65
C PRO A 127 1.75 -9.11 20.36
N GLY A 128 0.55 -9.23 19.79
CA GLY A 128 -0.67 -8.61 20.31
C GLY A 128 -0.85 -7.13 19.94
N ARG A 129 0.10 -6.53 19.21
CA ARG A 129 -0.03 -5.20 18.59
C ARG A 129 -0.03 -5.36 17.08
N ARG A 130 -1.21 -5.46 16.49
CA ARG A 130 -1.36 -5.66 15.04
C ARG A 130 -1.30 -4.34 14.30
N LEU A 131 -0.24 -4.09 13.54
CA LEU A 131 -0.19 -2.97 12.60
C LEU A 131 -1.21 -3.21 11.47
N VAL A 132 -2.01 -2.20 11.16
CA VAL A 132 -3.13 -2.30 10.20
C VAL A 132 -2.89 -1.43 8.97
N ALA A 133 -2.42 -0.21 9.17
CA ALA A 133 -2.15 0.73 8.09
C ALA A 133 -1.07 1.73 8.52
N VAL A 134 -0.43 2.34 7.52
CA VAL A 134 0.48 3.46 7.71
C VAL A 134 0.14 4.52 6.65
N ASP A 135 0.06 5.77 7.06
CA ASP A 135 -0.17 6.91 6.16
C ASP A 135 1.01 7.90 6.32
N PRO A 136 1.88 8.02 5.32
CA PRO A 136 2.95 9.01 5.35
C PRO A 136 2.47 10.44 5.09
N PHE A 137 3.13 11.36 5.78
CA PHE A 137 3.18 12.81 5.54
C PHE A 137 4.65 13.22 5.33
N ALA A 138 4.91 14.47 4.96
CA ALA A 138 6.28 14.91 4.64
C ALA A 138 7.33 14.57 5.73
N ASP A 139 7.01 14.82 7.00
CA ASP A 139 7.96 14.74 8.12
C ASP A 139 7.67 13.61 9.11
N PHE A 140 6.49 12.99 9.02
CA PHE A 140 6.05 11.93 9.95
C PHE A 140 5.16 10.92 9.22
N CYS A 141 4.90 9.78 9.84
CA CYS A 141 3.87 8.86 9.41
C CYS A 141 2.89 8.59 10.56
N ALA A 142 1.61 8.43 10.20
CA ALA A 142 0.58 7.96 11.12
C ALA A 142 0.47 6.44 10.98
N VAL A 143 0.58 5.72 12.10
CA VAL A 143 0.49 4.26 12.13
C VAL A 143 -0.75 3.86 12.89
N LEU A 144 -1.67 3.18 12.21
CA LEU A 144 -2.85 2.57 12.81
C LEU A 144 -2.48 1.15 13.24
N ALA A 145 -2.66 0.83 14.53
CA ALA A 145 -2.55 -0.53 15.01
C ALA A 145 -3.66 -0.87 16.00
N TRP A 146 -4.00 -2.15 16.07
CA TRP A 146 -4.81 -2.70 17.15
C TRP A 146 -3.89 -3.05 18.32
N ASP A 147 -4.14 -2.44 19.48
CA ASP A 147 -3.40 -2.69 20.72
C ASP A 147 -4.41 -2.82 21.88
N ASN A 148 -4.30 -3.90 22.65
CA ASN A 148 -5.28 -4.25 23.69
C ASN A 148 -6.74 -4.23 23.21
N ALA A 149 -6.96 -4.76 22.00
CA ALA A 149 -8.27 -4.81 21.33
C ALA A 149 -8.92 -3.43 21.10
N GLN A 150 -8.12 -2.36 20.99
CA GLN A 150 -8.57 -1.04 20.57
C GLN A 150 -7.69 -0.52 19.43
N PRO A 151 -8.27 0.10 18.38
CA PRO A 151 -7.51 0.75 17.33
C PRO A 151 -6.87 2.03 17.86
N GLN A 152 -5.59 2.24 17.61
CA GLN A 152 -4.83 3.39 18.10
C GLN A 152 -3.98 3.95 16.96
N ILE A 153 -3.82 5.27 16.93
CA ILE A 153 -3.00 5.96 15.93
C ILE A 153 -1.81 6.61 16.62
N TRP A 154 -0.61 6.16 16.28
CA TRP A 154 0.65 6.77 16.69
C TRP A 154 1.25 7.59 15.56
N LEU A 155 1.94 8.67 15.91
CA LEU A 155 2.69 9.49 14.98
C LEU A 155 4.18 9.25 15.21
N LEU A 156 4.89 8.85 14.18
CA LEU A 156 6.34 8.61 14.22
C LEU A 156 7.06 9.55 13.27
N ASP A 157 8.20 10.10 13.68
CA ASP A 157 9.06 10.88 12.78
C ASP A 157 9.81 9.97 11.77
N ARG A 158 10.65 10.58 10.92
CA ARG A 158 11.48 9.87 9.94
C ARG A 158 12.48 8.88 10.54
N ASN A 159 12.80 8.96 11.83
CA ASN A 159 13.69 8.04 12.52
C ASN A 159 12.94 6.88 13.20
N GLY A 160 11.60 6.93 13.20
CA GLY A 160 10.76 5.97 13.92
C GLY A 160 10.49 6.36 15.37
N ASP A 161 10.92 7.56 15.79
CA ASP A 161 10.67 8.05 17.14
C ASP A 161 9.23 8.54 17.28
N ALA A 162 8.57 8.14 18.37
CA ALA A 162 7.21 8.56 18.64
C ALA A 162 7.15 10.07 18.95
N VAL A 163 6.49 10.82 18.08
CA VAL A 163 6.27 12.27 18.23
C VAL A 163 4.86 12.61 18.72
N GLY A 164 3.95 11.63 18.72
CA GLY A 164 2.61 11.83 19.24
C GLY A 164 1.73 10.60 19.17
N LYS A 165 0.54 10.75 19.73
CA LYS A 165 -0.56 9.78 19.65
C LYS A 165 -1.85 10.56 19.49
N VAL A 166 -2.72 10.12 18.59
CA VAL A 166 -4.04 10.74 18.42
C VAL A 166 -4.91 10.35 19.61
N ASP A 167 -5.51 11.34 20.27
CA ASP A 167 -6.49 11.11 21.33
C ASP A 167 -7.82 10.69 20.69
N VAL A 168 -8.19 9.43 20.91
CA VAL A 168 -9.42 8.79 20.41
C VAL A 168 -10.41 8.54 21.55
N GLY A 169 -10.11 9.06 22.75
CA GLY A 169 -10.89 8.88 23.97
C GLY A 169 -10.64 7.55 24.70
N ASP A 170 -11.22 7.45 25.90
CA ASP A 170 -11.00 6.31 26.82
C ASP A 170 -12.07 5.19 26.71
N GLY A 171 -13.15 5.43 25.96
CA GLY A 171 -14.22 4.46 25.75
C GLY A 171 -13.95 3.55 24.54
N PRO A 172 -14.73 2.47 24.37
CA PRO A 172 -14.68 1.68 23.14
C PRO A 172 -14.94 2.56 21.91
N HIS A 173 -14.06 2.48 20.93
CA HIS A 173 -14.11 3.28 19.72
C HIS A 173 -13.69 2.45 18.50
N ASP A 174 -13.94 3.02 17.34
CA ASP A 174 -13.40 2.55 16.07
C ASP A 174 -12.80 3.76 15.35
N VAL A 175 -11.60 3.59 14.81
CA VAL A 175 -10.91 4.63 14.04
C VAL A 175 -10.21 3.99 12.85
N GLU A 176 -10.33 4.67 11.72
CA GLU A 176 -9.73 4.29 10.46
C GLU A 176 -9.11 5.52 9.80
N PHE A 177 -8.13 5.29 8.93
CA PHE A 177 -7.69 6.34 8.03
C PHE A 177 -8.74 6.53 6.93
N GLY A 178 -9.15 7.79 6.73
CA GLY A 178 -9.97 8.16 5.59
C GLY A 178 -9.11 8.47 4.36
N ALA A 179 -9.73 8.51 3.18
CA ALA A 179 -9.09 9.06 1.98
C ALA A 179 -8.85 10.56 2.18
N ASN A 180 -7.65 10.92 2.63
CA ASN A 180 -7.23 12.31 2.79
C ASN A 180 -6.04 12.57 1.86
N GLU A 181 -6.24 13.33 0.79
CA GLU A 181 -5.21 13.60 -0.22
C GLU A 181 -4.16 14.63 0.23
N ASN A 182 -4.29 15.20 1.43
CA ASN A 182 -3.34 16.20 1.92
C ASN A 182 -2.05 15.52 2.41
N TRP A 183 -1.02 15.64 1.58
CA TRP A 183 0.35 15.21 1.86
C TRP A 183 1.12 16.18 2.78
N GLU A 184 0.77 17.47 2.71
CA GLU A 184 1.36 18.55 3.51
C GLU A 184 0.89 18.55 4.97
#